data_AF-B1WVE5-F1
#
_entry.id   AF-B1WVE5-F1
#
_cell.length_a   1.000
_cell.length_b   1.000
_cell.length_c   1.000
_cell.angle_alpha   90.00
_cell.angle_beta   90.00
_cell.angle_gamma   90.00
#
_symmetry.space_group_name_H-M   'P 1'
#
loop_
_entity.id
_entity.type
_entity.pdbx_description
1 polymer ?
#
loop_
_entity_poly.entity_id
_entity_poly.type
_entity_poly.pdbx_seq_one_letter_code
_entity_poly.pdbx_strand_id
1 'polypeptide(L)'
;MSFRLIILQLKFKFLPSLRSQYETKISQRAKQDNYTALTDSNLKEASDLTIANLYWYFQDVPIKQMIHKNTINNKIEALRLDLSNT
;
A
#
# COMPACT_ATOMS: atom_id res chain seq x y z
N MET A 1 -11.88 -15.64 -3.64
CA MET A 1 -12.36 -14.26 -3.86
C MET A 1 -13.12 -13.80 -2.61
N SER A 2 -12.67 -12.76 -1.91
CA SER A 2 -13.26 -12.33 -0.62
C SER A 2 -14.55 -11.54 -0.82
N PHE A 3 -15.58 -11.81 0.00
CA PHE A 3 -16.89 -11.15 -0.08
C PHE A 3 -16.80 -9.61 0.06
N ARG A 4 -15.81 -9.12 0.80
CA ARG A 4 -15.55 -7.68 0.99
C ARG A 4 -15.20 -6.95 -0.31
N LEU A 5 -14.53 -7.64 -1.25
CA LEU A 5 -14.14 -7.05 -2.53
C LEU A 5 -15.32 -6.86 -3.47
N ILE A 6 -16.31 -7.77 -3.42
CA ILE A 6 -17.53 -7.66 -4.22
C ILE A 6 -18.38 -6.49 -3.73
N ILE A 7 -18.53 -6.32 -2.42
CA ILE A 7 -19.24 -5.18 -1.83
C ILE A 7 -18.59 -3.85 -2.24
N LEU A 8 -17.27 -3.77 -2.30
CA LEU A 8 -16.56 -2.55 -2.71
C LEU A 8 -16.80 -2.18 -4.17
N GLN A 9 -16.82 -3.16 -5.08
CA GLN A 9 -17.14 -2.90 -6.47
C GLN A 9 -18.56 -2.33 -6.63
N LEU A 10 -19.53 -2.86 -5.89
CA LEU A 10 -20.88 -2.29 -5.87
C LEU A 10 -20.87 -0.86 -5.32
N LYS A 11 -20.14 -0.60 -4.23
CA LYS A 11 -20.00 0.75 -3.67
C LYS A 11 -19.39 1.74 -4.65
N PHE A 12 -18.43 1.35 -5.48
CA PHE A 12 -17.87 2.24 -6.50
C PHE A 12 -18.91 2.67 -7.54
N LYS A 13 -19.87 1.80 -7.88
CA LYS A 13 -20.96 2.15 -8.79
C LYS A 13 -21.92 3.17 -8.20
N PHE A 14 -22.21 3.07 -6.90
CA PHE A 14 -23.11 4.02 -6.21
C PHE A 14 -22.41 5.28 -5.70
N LEU A 15 -21.09 5.22 -5.48
CA LEU A 15 -20.29 6.32 -4.95
C LEU A 15 -18.95 6.42 -5.71
N PRO A 16 -18.94 7.02 -6.91
CA PRO A 16 -17.73 7.13 -7.73
C PRO A 16 -16.59 7.89 -7.05
N SER A 17 -16.92 8.83 -6.16
CA SER A 17 -15.93 9.56 -5.34
C SER A 17 -15.15 8.64 -4.40
N LEU A 18 -15.71 7.52 -3.96
CA LEU A 18 -15.01 6.53 -3.15
C LEU A 18 -13.94 5.82 -3.98
N ARG A 19 -14.24 5.49 -5.24
CA ARG A 19 -13.27 4.91 -6.17
C ARG A 19 -12.09 5.86 -6.37
N SER A 20 -12.37 7.14 -6.64
CA SER A 20 -11.32 8.15 -6.82
C SER A 20 -10.41 8.30 -5.61
N GLN A 21 -10.97 8.31 -4.39
CA GLN A 21 -10.18 8.33 -3.16
C GLN A 21 -9.26 7.10 -3.02
N TYR A 22 -9.70 5.94 -3.48
CA TYR A 22 -8.89 4.71 -3.43
C TYR A 22 -7.73 4.78 -4.41
N GLU A 23 -7.97 5.24 -5.63
CA GLU A 23 -6.92 5.45 -6.64
C GLU A 23 -5.84 6.40 -6.13
N THR A 24 -6.23 7.55 -5.57
CA THR A 24 -5.28 8.51 -5.01
C THR A 24 -4.41 7.88 -3.92
N LYS A 25 -5.02 7.13 -2.99
CA LYS A 25 -4.28 6.46 -1.91
C LYS A 25 -3.33 5.38 -2.44
N ILE A 26 -3.77 4.60 -3.42
CA ILE A 26 -2.95 3.57 -4.08
C ILE A 26 -1.74 4.23 -4.75
N SER A 27 -1.96 5.25 -5.59
CA SER A 27 -0.90 5.98 -6.29
C SER A 27 0.12 6.61 -5.34
N GLN A 28 -0.35 7.24 -4.26
CA GLN A 28 0.54 7.83 -3.25
C GLN A 28 1.43 6.78 -2.56
N ARG A 29 0.85 5.64 -2.14
CA ARG A 29 1.62 4.56 -1.51
C ARG A 29 2.52 3.83 -2.49
N ALA A 30 2.05 3.60 -3.70
CA ALA A 30 2.83 3.02 -4.78
C ALA A 30 4.10 3.82 -5.08
N LYS A 31 4.01 5.16 -5.08
CA LYS A 31 5.18 6.05 -5.21
C LYS A 31 6.18 5.86 -4.08
N GLN A 32 5.73 5.73 -2.83
CA GLN A 32 6.61 5.47 -1.68
C GLN A 32 7.33 4.12 -1.79
N ASP A 33 6.68 3.16 -2.45
CA ASP A 33 7.17 1.79 -2.64
C ASP A 33 7.89 1.55 -3.98
N ASN A 34 8.10 2.61 -4.78
CA ASN A 34 8.72 2.56 -6.11
C ASN A 34 7.96 1.70 -7.15
N TYR A 35 6.65 1.51 -6.99
CA TYR A 35 5.80 0.88 -8.00
C TYR A 35 5.41 1.88 -9.09
N THR A 36 6.27 2.04 -10.09
CA THR A 36 6.15 3.05 -11.16
C THR A 36 4.95 2.86 -12.09
N ALA A 37 4.42 1.63 -12.19
CA ALA A 37 3.28 1.31 -13.05
C ALA A 37 1.91 1.71 -12.47
N LEU A 38 1.82 2.00 -11.16
CA LEU A 38 0.55 2.32 -10.48
C LEU A 38 0.32 3.83 -10.43
N THR A 39 0.35 4.47 -11.60
CA THR A 39 0.09 5.91 -11.76
C THR A 39 -1.41 6.21 -11.72
N ASP A 40 -1.77 7.48 -11.51
CA ASP A 40 -3.17 7.92 -11.53
C ASP A 40 -3.87 7.57 -12.87
N SER A 41 -3.15 7.63 -13.99
CA SER A 41 -3.70 7.28 -15.31
C SER A 41 -4.01 5.79 -15.40
N ASN A 42 -3.07 4.94 -15.02
CA ASN A 42 -3.21 3.49 -15.11
C ASN A 42 -4.29 2.97 -14.14
N LEU A 43 -4.46 3.61 -12.98
CA LEU A 43 -5.50 3.26 -12.01
C LEU A 43 -6.91 3.64 -12.50
N LYS A 44 -7.05 4.74 -13.25
CA LYS A 44 -8.33 5.13 -13.87
C LYS A 44 -8.84 4.10 -14.86
N GLU A 45 -7.92 3.48 -15.61
CA GLU A 45 -8.24 2.41 -16.57
C GLU A 45 -8.45 1.04 -15.91
N ALA A 46 -8.01 0.89 -14.66
CA ALA A 46 -8.11 -0.38 -13.94
C ALA A 46 -9.55 -0.72 -13.55
N SER A 47 -9.86 -2.01 -13.53
CA SER A 47 -11.17 -2.51 -13.10
C SER A 47 -11.47 -2.15 -11.63
N ASP A 48 -12.76 -2.04 -11.29
CA ASP A 48 -13.20 -1.85 -9.90
C ASP A 48 -12.65 -2.94 -8.96
N LEU A 49 -12.58 -4.18 -9.44
CA LEU A 49 -11.98 -5.30 -8.69
C LEU A 49 -10.48 -5.07 -8.44
N THR A 50 -9.75 -4.57 -9.43
CA THR A 50 -8.32 -4.24 -9.30
C THR A 50 -8.11 -3.14 -8.27
N ILE A 51 -8.90 -2.06 -8.32
CA ILE A 51 -8.81 -0.96 -7.35
C ILE A 51 -9.14 -1.43 -5.93
N ALA A 52 -10.18 -2.24 -5.76
CA ALA A 52 -10.53 -2.80 -4.45
C ALA A 52 -9.41 -3.67 -3.89
N ASN A 53 -8.80 -4.53 -4.70
CA ASN A 53 -7.69 -5.39 -4.28
C ASN A 53 -6.43 -4.59 -3.91
N LEU A 54 -6.00 -3.68 -4.79
CA LEU A 54 -4.82 -2.86 -4.57
C LEU A 54 -4.97 -2.00 -3.31
N TYR A 55 -6.16 -1.43 -3.07
CA TYR A 55 -6.40 -0.66 -1.85
C TYR A 55 -6.15 -1.49 -0.59
N TRP A 56 -6.62 -2.74 -0.53
CA TRP A 56 -6.39 -3.60 0.63
C TRP A 56 -4.95 -4.05 0.75
N TYR A 57 -4.30 -4.40 -0.36
CA TYR A 57 -2.87 -4.71 -0.38
C TYR A 57 -2.05 -3.58 0.26
N PHE A 58 -2.34 -2.34 -0.13
CA PHE A 58 -1.65 -1.19 0.45
C PHE A 58 -2.10 -0.87 1.88
N GLN A 59 -3.28 -1.32 2.34
CA GLN A 59 -3.78 -1.12 3.70
C GLN A 59 -3.22 -2.08 4.75
N ASP A 60 -2.59 -3.20 4.36
CA ASP A 60 -1.83 -4.09 5.25
C ASP A 60 -0.47 -3.51 5.69
N VAL A 61 -0.52 -2.22 6.01
CA VAL A 61 0.50 -1.38 6.62
C VAL A 61 1.18 -1.99 7.86
N PRO A 62 0.50 -2.74 8.76
CA PRO A 62 1.15 -3.20 10.00
C PRO A 62 2.39 -4.06 9.74
N ILE A 63 2.33 -5.00 8.80
CA ILE A 63 3.43 -5.94 8.54
C ILE A 63 4.59 -5.22 7.85
N LYS A 64 4.31 -4.35 6.87
CA LYS A 64 5.35 -3.63 6.14
C LYS A 64 6.08 -2.62 7.01
N GLN A 65 5.35 -1.90 7.87
CA GLN A 65 5.95 -1.00 8.86
C GLN A 65 6.75 -1.76 9.93
N MET A 66 6.25 -2.92 10.39
CA MET A 66 6.99 -3.77 11.34
C MET A 66 8.32 -4.26 10.72
N ILE A 67 8.31 -4.72 9.47
CA ILE A 67 9.53 -5.16 8.78
C ILE A 67 10.52 -4.02 8.62
N HIS A 68 10.06 -2.84 8.19
CA HIS A 68 10.93 -1.67 8.00
C HIS A 68 11.53 -1.19 9.32
N LYS A 69 10.71 -1.10 10.37
CA LYS A 69 11.14 -0.71 11.73
C LYS A 69 12.17 -1.70 12.29
N ASN A 70 11.92 -3.01 12.14
CA ASN A 70 12.86 -4.03 12.61
C ASN A 70 14.19 -3.98 11.83
N THR A 71 14.15 -3.74 10.53
CA THR A 71 15.36 -3.60 9.70
C THR A 71 16.22 -2.41 10.16
N ILE A 72 15.59 -1.27 10.49
CA ILE A 72 16.30 -0.10 11.02
C ILE A 72 16.90 -0.39 12.40
N ASN A 73 16.11 -0.98 13.30
CA ASN A 73 16.56 -1.30 14.65
C ASN A 73 17.77 -2.26 14.61
N ASN A 74 17.73 -3.30 13.78
CA ASN A 74 18.84 -4.25 13.64
C ASN A 74 20.12 -3.57 13.13
N LYS A 75 20.00 -2.61 12.19
CA LYS A 75 21.14 -1.82 11.71
C LYS A 75 21.72 -0.92 12.81
N ILE A 76 20.85 -0.32 13.64
CA ILE A 76 21.29 0.51 14.77
C ILE A 76 22.02 -0.35 15.82
N GLU A 77 21.51 -1.54 16.15
CA GLU A 77 22.17 -2.43 17.10
C GLU A 77 23.53 -2.92 16.58
N ALA A 78 23.64 -3.24 15.29
CA ALA A 78 24.92 -3.60 14.68
C ALA A 78 25.95 -2.46 14.83
N LEU A 79 25.54 -1.21 14.53
CA LEU A 79 26.41 -0.03 14.68
C LEU A 79 26.82 0.22 16.14
N ARG A 80 25.91 -0.03 17.10
CA ARG A 80 26.20 0.10 18.54
C ARG A 80 27.23 -0.92 19.01
N LEU A 81 27.13 -2.15 18.53
CA LEU A 81 28.09 -3.22 18.81
C LEU A 81 29.48 -2.87 18.27
N ASP A 82 29.56 -2.38 17.04
CA ASP A 82 30.83 -1.97 16.42
C ASP A 82 31.51 -0.83 17.21
N LEU A 83 30.72 0.15 17.67
CA LEU A 83 31.20 1.28 18.49
C LEU A 83 31.61 0.89 19.91
N SER A 84 31.10 -0.22 20.44
CA SER A 84 31.43 -0.71 21.79
C SER A 84 32.70 -1.55 21.86
N ASN A 85 33.19 -2.01 20.70
CA ASN A 85 34.40 -2.84 20.57
C ASN A 85 35.63 -2.06 20.09
N THR A 86 35.55 -0.72 20.05
CA THR A 86 36.65 0.21 19.72
C THR A 86 37.00 1.06 20.93
#